data_AF-X6LET5-F1
#
_entry.id   AF-X6LET5-F1
#
_cell.length_a   1.000
_cell.length_b   1.000
_cell.length_c   1.000
_cell.angle_alpha   90.00
_cell.angle_beta   90.00
_cell.angle_gamma   90.00
#
_symmetry.space_group_name_H-M   'P 1'
#
loop_
_entity.id
_entity.type
_entity.pdbx_description
1 polymer ?
#
loop_
_entity_poly.entity_id
_entity_poly.type
_entity_poly.pdbx_seq_one_letter_code
_entity_poly.pdbx_strand_id
1 'polypeptide(L)'
;MSNAKENNMDNAEQATELSGTDTDQKVNFDFGSILNEINFEDLDLTTENVDLTDVDGLLKQFQDNKVVRDALEKNVNLGKYARKIEQDISKMELLSIQDYISNSSDLVQLHDQIKNCDRLLEEMQKILSGFQDHLKTISSDIRHLQDKSMSMSIELNNKKETEKQLDKYVRSLELRQEFIELSANINILFIYLFIT
;
A
#
# COMPACT_ATOMS: atom_id res chain seq x y z
N MET A 1 -19.27 -40.81 -29.42
CA MET A 1 -19.45 -39.88 -28.28
C MET A 1 -18.44 -38.75 -28.52
N SER A 2 -18.73 -37.68 -29.25
CA SER A 2 -19.98 -36.93 -29.49
C SER A 2 -20.31 -35.91 -28.41
N ASN A 3 -20.55 -34.68 -28.86
CA ASN A 3 -21.25 -33.56 -28.21
C ASN A 3 -20.47 -32.75 -27.14
N ALA A 4 -19.69 -31.79 -27.64
CA ALA A 4 -19.47 -30.49 -27.00
C ALA A 4 -19.80 -29.36 -28.00
N LYS A 5 -21.05 -29.37 -28.46
CA LYS A 5 -21.82 -28.25 -29.03
C LYS A 5 -22.89 -27.91 -27.96
N GLU A 6 -23.47 -26.72 -27.85
CA GLU A 6 -23.74 -25.70 -28.87
C GLU A 6 -24.12 -24.36 -28.19
N ASN A 7 -24.10 -23.24 -28.94
CA ASN A 7 -24.86 -22.00 -28.70
C ASN A 7 -24.51 -21.13 -27.44
N ASN A 8 -24.50 -19.79 -27.50
CA ASN A 8 -24.56 -18.88 -28.66
C ASN A 8 -23.70 -17.62 -28.44
N MET A 9 -23.34 -16.94 -29.53
CA MET A 9 -22.93 -15.52 -29.49
C MET A 9 -24.16 -14.63 -29.31
N ASP A 10 -23.99 -13.39 -28.87
CA ASP A 10 -24.49 -12.19 -29.57
C ASP A 10 -24.11 -10.89 -28.82
N ASN A 11 -24.26 -9.76 -29.51
CA ASN A 11 -24.09 -8.39 -29.01
C ASN A 11 -22.64 -7.96 -28.69
N ALA A 12 -21.80 -7.96 -29.72
CA ALA A 12 -20.57 -7.17 -29.78
C ALA A 12 -20.46 -6.36 -31.07
N GLU A 13 -21.56 -5.73 -31.54
CA GLU A 13 -21.51 -4.81 -32.69
C GLU A 13 -22.68 -3.81 -32.70
N GLN A 14 -22.38 -2.51 -32.48
CA GLN A 14 -23.12 -1.37 -33.03
C GLN A 14 -22.29 -0.08 -32.88
N ALA A 15 -21.62 0.30 -33.95
CA ALA A 15 -20.92 1.58 -34.13
C ALA A 15 -21.00 1.97 -35.61
N THR A 16 -21.03 3.28 -35.92
CA THR A 16 -21.41 3.84 -37.25
C THR A 16 -22.86 3.53 -37.64
N GLU A 17 -23.62 4.35 -38.38
CA GLU A 17 -23.46 5.70 -38.98
C GLU A 17 -24.47 6.69 -38.33
N LEU A 18 -24.39 8.02 -38.39
CA LEU A 18 -23.47 9.08 -38.88
C LEU A 18 -23.81 10.35 -38.02
N SER A 19 -23.32 11.59 -38.17
CA SER A 19 -22.50 12.28 -39.17
C SER A 19 -21.61 13.35 -38.49
N GLY A 20 -20.66 13.92 -39.24
CA GLY A 20 -20.06 15.23 -38.90
C GLY A 20 -20.77 16.39 -39.60
N THR A 21 -20.72 17.58 -38.99
CA THR A 21 -20.32 18.88 -39.58
C THR A 21 -20.27 19.92 -38.45
N ASP A 22 -19.22 20.76 -38.42
CA ASP A 22 -19.28 22.02 -37.69
C ASP A 22 -20.40 22.89 -38.27
N THR A 23 -21.31 23.34 -37.42
CA THR A 23 -22.01 24.61 -37.65
C THR A 23 -21.97 25.42 -36.36
N ASP A 24 -21.27 26.56 -36.40
CA ASP A 24 -21.38 27.62 -35.39
C ASP A 24 -22.84 28.11 -35.38
N GLN A 25 -23.70 27.44 -34.62
CA GLN A 25 -25.08 27.86 -34.44
C GLN A 25 -25.10 29.03 -33.45
N LYS A 26 -24.59 30.18 -33.91
CA LYS A 26 -24.88 31.49 -33.33
C LYS A 26 -26.40 31.62 -33.27
N VAL A 27 -26.96 31.40 -32.08
CA VAL A 27 -28.34 31.73 -31.77
C VAL A 27 -28.42 33.25 -31.82
N ASN A 28 -28.76 33.78 -33.00
CA ASN A 28 -28.98 35.19 -33.21
C ASN A 28 -30.30 35.56 -32.54
N PHE A 29 -30.24 35.79 -31.23
CA PHE A 29 -31.33 36.36 -30.45
C PHE A 29 -31.65 37.75 -31.02
N ASP A 30 -32.64 37.78 -31.93
CA ASP A 30 -33.17 39.02 -32.43
C ASP A 30 -34.04 39.68 -31.35
N PHE A 31 -33.39 40.49 -30.54
CA PHE A 31 -34.06 41.39 -29.59
C PHE A 31 -35.06 42.33 -30.28
N GLY A 32 -34.94 42.58 -31.59
CA GLY A 32 -35.91 43.37 -32.36
C GLY A 32 -37.29 42.72 -32.41
N SER A 33 -37.37 41.44 -32.78
CA SER A 33 -38.62 40.68 -32.75
C SER A 33 -39.22 40.58 -31.36
N ILE A 34 -38.39 40.34 -30.32
CA ILE A 34 -38.88 40.25 -28.93
C ILE A 34 -39.44 41.61 -28.45
N LEU A 35 -38.80 42.72 -28.78
CA LEU A 35 -39.29 44.06 -28.42
C LEU A 35 -40.55 44.48 -29.19
N ASN A 36 -40.77 43.95 -30.39
CA ASN A 36 -42.01 44.17 -31.15
C ASN A 36 -43.19 43.32 -30.63
N GLU A 37 -42.93 42.22 -29.92
CA GLU A 37 -43.95 41.34 -29.36
C GLU A 37 -44.40 41.78 -27.94
N ILE A 38 -43.63 42.64 -27.29
CA ILE A 38 -44.03 43.34 -26.06
C ILE A 38 -44.81 44.60 -26.45
N ASN A 39 -46.15 44.56 -26.33
CA ASN A 39 -46.96 45.76 -26.56
C ASN A 39 -46.79 46.79 -25.42
N PHE A 40 -45.87 47.74 -25.61
CA PHE A 40 -45.67 48.85 -24.68
C PHE A 40 -46.79 49.91 -24.72
N GLU A 41 -47.71 49.85 -25.69
CA GLU A 41 -48.74 50.88 -25.92
C GLU A 41 -49.87 50.86 -24.85
N ASP A 42 -50.01 49.75 -24.10
CA ASP A 42 -50.95 49.60 -22.98
C ASP A 42 -50.33 49.91 -21.59
N LEU A 43 -49.02 50.19 -21.48
CA LEU A 43 -48.32 50.29 -20.18
C LEU A 43 -48.32 51.72 -19.62
N ASP A 44 -49.49 52.21 -19.18
CA ASP A 44 -49.66 53.57 -18.62
C ASP A 44 -49.10 53.71 -17.19
N LEU A 45 -47.78 53.84 -17.10
CA LEU A 45 -47.02 54.20 -15.89
C LEU A 45 -47.26 55.64 -15.40
N THR A 46 -48.18 56.40 -16.01
CA THR A 46 -48.47 57.81 -15.66
C THR A 46 -49.84 58.02 -15.02
N THR A 47 -50.79 57.11 -15.22
CA THR A 47 -52.15 57.18 -14.65
C THR A 47 -52.39 56.15 -13.53
N GLU A 48 -51.56 55.10 -13.40
CA GLU A 48 -51.62 54.22 -12.23
C GLU A 48 -51.12 54.95 -10.96
N ASN A 49 -52.06 55.33 -10.09
CA ASN A 49 -51.75 55.80 -8.74
C ASN A 49 -51.07 54.67 -7.96
N VAL A 50 -49.74 54.70 -7.87
CA VAL A 50 -48.96 53.81 -7.02
C VAL A 50 -49.51 53.87 -5.59
N ASP A 51 -50.00 52.74 -5.08
CA ASP A 51 -50.59 52.69 -3.74
C ASP A 51 -49.48 52.74 -2.67
N LEU A 52 -49.22 53.96 -2.19
CA LEU A 52 -48.25 54.24 -1.14
C LEU A 52 -48.85 54.13 0.27
N THR A 53 -50.10 53.67 0.45
CA THR A 53 -50.73 53.60 1.79
C THR A 53 -50.01 52.63 2.73
N ASP A 54 -49.61 51.45 2.24
CA ASP A 54 -48.80 50.49 3.00
C ASP A 54 -47.35 50.95 3.23
N VAL A 55 -46.85 51.92 2.44
CA VAL A 55 -45.45 52.40 2.55
C VAL A 55 -45.21 53.17 3.85
N ASP A 56 -46.21 53.88 4.39
CA ASP A 56 -46.10 54.51 5.72
C ASP A 56 -46.04 53.45 6.83
N GLY A 57 -46.84 52.38 6.72
CA GLY A 57 -46.80 51.23 7.62
C GLY A 57 -45.44 50.53 7.64
N LEU A 58 -44.86 50.30 6.46
CA LEU A 58 -43.52 49.75 6.30
C LEU A 58 -42.43 50.70 6.85
N LEU A 59 -42.48 52.00 6.53
CA LEU A 59 -41.53 52.98 7.07
C LEU A 59 -41.55 53.01 8.59
N LYS A 60 -42.74 52.93 9.19
CA LYS A 60 -42.94 52.89 10.65
C LYS A 60 -42.33 51.63 11.26
N GLN A 61 -42.57 50.46 10.65
CA GLN A 61 -41.94 49.20 11.06
C GLN A 61 -40.41 49.24 10.96
N PHE A 62 -39.84 49.96 9.98
CA PHE A 62 -38.39 50.20 9.89
C PHE A 62 -37.87 51.24 10.90
N GLN A 63 -38.66 52.26 11.27
CA GLN A 63 -38.29 53.22 12.33
C GLN A 63 -38.27 52.58 13.73
N ASP A 64 -39.21 51.67 14.01
CA ASP A 64 -39.27 50.92 15.28
C ASP A 64 -38.12 49.90 15.42
N ASN A 65 -37.49 49.49 14.31
CA ASN A 65 -36.32 48.62 14.36
C ASN A 65 -35.10 49.36 14.93
N LYS A 66 -34.78 49.05 16.19
CA LYS A 66 -33.65 49.61 16.94
C LYS A 66 -32.34 49.63 16.14
N VAL A 67 -32.04 48.61 15.32
CA VAL A 67 -30.79 48.55 14.55
C VAL A 67 -30.79 49.56 13.39
N VAL A 68 -31.92 49.70 12.69
CA VAL A 68 -32.09 50.68 11.60
C VAL A 68 -32.01 52.09 12.18
N ARG A 69 -32.67 52.34 13.31
CA ARG A 69 -32.62 53.62 14.00
C ARG A 69 -31.20 53.98 14.43
N ASP A 70 -30.48 53.07 15.10
CA ASP A 70 -29.09 53.27 15.55
C ASP A 70 -28.14 53.57 14.38
N ALA A 71 -28.36 52.96 13.20
CA ALA A 71 -27.58 53.20 11.98
C ALA A 71 -27.85 54.57 11.35
N LEU A 72 -29.13 54.98 11.28
CA LEU A 72 -29.54 56.30 10.77
C LEU A 72 -29.12 57.43 11.72
N GLU A 73 -29.31 57.24 13.03
CA GLU A 73 -28.96 58.17 14.12
C GLU A 73 -27.44 58.45 14.17
N LYS A 74 -26.61 57.44 13.86
CA LYS A 74 -25.16 57.58 13.71
C LYS A 74 -24.70 58.09 12.33
N ASN A 75 -25.63 58.49 11.46
CA ASN A 75 -25.39 58.89 10.06
C ASN A 75 -24.58 57.86 9.24
N VAL A 76 -24.62 56.57 9.64
CA VAL A 76 -23.83 55.54 8.99
C VAL A 76 -24.42 55.29 7.61
N ASN A 77 -23.69 55.72 6.59
CA ASN A 77 -24.06 55.46 5.21
C ASN A 77 -23.97 53.93 5.00
N LEU A 78 -25.10 53.23 4.91
CA LEU A 78 -25.13 51.76 4.78
C LEU A 78 -24.26 51.28 3.60
N GLY A 79 -24.31 51.98 2.45
CA GLY A 79 -23.45 51.71 1.28
C GLY A 79 -21.96 52.05 1.43
N LYS A 80 -21.52 52.63 2.55
CA LYS A 80 -20.09 52.70 2.97
C LYS A 80 -19.76 51.57 3.95
N TYR A 81 -20.69 51.24 4.85
CA TYR A 81 -20.54 50.14 5.81
C TYR A 81 -20.50 48.77 5.12
N ALA A 82 -21.36 48.53 4.13
CA ALA A 82 -21.36 47.33 3.29
C ALA A 82 -20.02 47.16 2.55
N ARG A 83 -19.52 48.20 1.88
CA ARG A 83 -18.19 48.19 1.24
C ARG A 83 -17.04 47.98 2.22
N LYS A 84 -17.16 48.43 3.48
CA LYS A 84 -16.17 48.13 4.52
C LYS A 84 -16.22 46.65 4.91
N ILE A 85 -17.42 46.09 5.10
CA ILE A 85 -17.60 44.65 5.37
C ILE A 85 -17.04 43.81 4.22
N GLU A 86 -17.31 44.19 2.98
CA GLU A 86 -16.80 43.54 1.76
C GLU A 86 -15.25 43.56 1.71
N GLN A 87 -14.62 44.68 2.07
CA GLN A 87 -13.16 44.79 2.22
C GLN A 87 -12.62 43.98 3.41
N ASP A 88 -13.30 43.98 4.55
CA ASP A 88 -12.90 43.22 5.74
C ASP A 88 -13.05 41.69 5.50
N ILE A 89 -14.06 41.26 4.75
CA ILE A 89 -14.26 39.86 4.28
C ILE A 89 -13.16 39.49 3.30
N SER A 90 -12.94 40.23 2.22
CA SER A 90 -11.92 39.90 1.21
C SER A 90 -10.51 39.85 1.82
N LYS A 91 -10.24 40.70 2.82
CA LYS A 91 -9.01 40.63 3.63
C LYS A 91 -8.96 39.36 4.50
N MET A 92 -10.06 38.97 5.13
CA MET A 92 -10.16 37.73 5.93
C MET A 92 -10.01 36.48 5.07
N GLU A 93 -10.56 36.45 3.86
CA GLU A 93 -10.38 35.38 2.88
C GLU A 93 -8.91 35.24 2.47
N LEU A 94 -8.25 36.35 2.13
CA LEU A 94 -6.83 36.35 1.75
C LEU A 94 -5.93 35.89 2.91
N LEU A 95 -6.21 36.33 4.14
CA LEU A 95 -5.54 35.82 5.35
C LEU A 95 -5.80 34.33 5.55
N SER A 96 -7.04 33.86 5.38
CA SER A 96 -7.38 32.43 5.54
C SER A 96 -6.66 31.56 4.50
N ILE A 97 -6.56 32.03 3.25
CA ILE A 97 -5.80 31.36 2.18
C ILE A 97 -4.30 31.32 2.54
N GLN A 98 -3.74 32.42 3.05
CA GLN A 98 -2.35 32.48 3.50
C GLN A 98 -2.07 31.52 4.66
N ASP A 99 -2.99 31.44 5.64
CA ASP A 99 -2.91 30.50 6.75
C ASP A 99 -3.04 29.04 6.27
N TYR A 100 -3.96 28.74 5.34
CA TYR A 100 -4.05 27.42 4.72
C TYR A 100 -2.77 27.02 3.98
N ILE A 101 -2.15 27.95 3.24
CA ILE A 101 -0.86 27.71 2.58
C ILE A 101 0.25 27.45 3.60
N SER A 102 0.34 28.25 4.68
CA SER A 102 1.34 28.05 5.73
C SER A 102 1.17 26.69 6.43
N ASN A 103 -0.05 26.36 6.86
CA ASN A 103 -0.34 25.08 7.49
C ASN A 103 -0.10 23.88 6.53
N SER A 104 -0.28 24.07 5.21
CA SER A 104 0.04 23.04 4.22
C SER A 104 1.54 22.77 4.08
N SER A 105 2.39 23.80 4.22
CA SER A 105 3.85 23.64 4.29
C SER A 105 4.26 22.75 5.47
N ASP A 106 3.68 23.01 6.64
CA ASP A 106 4.05 22.29 7.86
C ASP A 106 3.52 20.84 7.84
N LEU A 107 2.37 20.61 7.20
CA LEU A 107 1.86 19.27 6.92
C LEU A 107 2.75 18.49 5.92
N VAL A 108 3.30 19.15 4.89
CA VAL A 108 4.28 18.54 3.97
C VAL A 108 5.58 18.20 4.71
N GLN A 109 6.07 19.08 5.59
CA GLN A 109 7.24 18.78 6.43
C GLN A 109 7.00 17.57 7.36
N LEU A 110 5.81 17.47 7.97
CA LEU A 110 5.44 16.31 8.79
C LEU A 110 5.33 15.02 7.96
N HIS A 111 4.74 15.09 6.77
CA HIS A 111 4.69 13.96 5.83
C HIS A 111 6.10 13.47 5.45
N ASP A 112 7.00 14.39 5.14
CA ASP A 112 8.38 14.02 4.80
C ASP A 112 9.17 13.49 6.02
N GLN A 113 8.88 13.96 7.24
CA GLN A 113 9.41 13.34 8.46
C GLN A 113 8.91 11.90 8.64
N ILE A 114 7.60 11.65 8.45
CA ILE A 114 7.02 10.30 8.51
C ILE A 114 7.67 9.39 7.46
N LYS A 115 7.78 9.86 6.21
CA LYS A 115 8.41 9.13 5.10
C LYS A 115 9.90 8.82 5.35
N ASN A 116 10.63 9.70 6.05
CA ASN A 116 12.00 9.44 6.47
C ASN A 116 12.07 8.39 7.61
N CYS A 117 11.10 8.39 8.53
CA CYS A 117 10.96 7.34 9.55
C CYS A 117 10.60 5.98 8.94
N ASP A 118 9.68 5.93 7.97
CA ASP A 118 9.32 4.71 7.24
C ASP A 118 10.53 4.13 6.50
N ARG A 119 11.35 4.98 5.86
CA ARG A 119 12.61 4.57 5.24
C ARG A 119 13.60 4.01 6.26
N LEU A 120 13.73 4.64 7.44
CA LEU A 120 14.61 4.13 8.50
C LEU A 120 14.14 2.76 9.03
N LEU A 121 12.81 2.54 9.11
CA LEU A 121 12.20 1.25 9.42
C LEU A 121 12.46 0.21 8.33
N GLU A 122 12.40 0.57 7.04
CA GLU A 122 12.76 -0.30 5.92
C GLU A 122 14.24 -0.71 5.97
N GLU A 123 15.15 0.25 6.22
CA GLU A 123 16.58 -0.01 6.36
C GLU A 123 16.87 -0.92 7.58
N MET A 124 16.17 -0.74 8.71
CA MET A 124 16.23 -1.66 9.85
C MET A 124 15.67 -3.05 9.53
N GLN A 125 14.53 -3.15 8.85
CA GLN A 125 13.93 -4.42 8.43
C GLN A 125 14.90 -5.21 7.55
N LYS A 126 15.54 -4.54 6.58
CA LYS A 126 16.53 -5.14 5.68
C LYS A 126 17.74 -5.71 6.43
N ILE A 127 18.23 -5.01 7.46
CA ILE A 127 19.31 -5.51 8.33
C ILE A 127 18.85 -6.74 9.11
N LEU A 128 17.63 -6.73 9.68
CA LEU A 128 17.08 -7.87 10.42
C LEU A 128 16.84 -9.10 9.54
N SER A 129 16.33 -8.94 8.32
CA SER A 129 16.19 -10.04 7.35
C SER A 129 17.56 -10.61 6.97
N GLY A 130 18.54 -9.76 6.65
CA GLY A 130 19.90 -10.21 6.36
C GLY A 130 20.54 -10.98 7.53
N PHE A 131 20.34 -10.52 8.77
CA PHE A 131 20.79 -11.22 9.97
C PHE A 131 20.07 -12.56 10.17
N GLN A 132 18.76 -12.62 9.91
CA GLN A 132 17.98 -13.87 9.95
C GLN A 132 18.49 -14.89 8.92
N ASP A 133 18.81 -14.45 7.70
CA ASP A 133 19.33 -15.32 6.64
C ASP A 133 20.77 -15.77 6.91
N HIS A 134 21.63 -14.90 7.45
CA HIS A 134 22.95 -15.30 7.95
C HIS A 134 22.84 -16.35 9.06
N LEU A 135 21.88 -16.22 9.99
CA LEU A 135 21.63 -17.24 11.02
C LEU A 135 21.12 -18.56 10.44
N LYS A 136 20.29 -18.55 9.39
CA LYS A 136 19.86 -19.77 8.68
C LYS A 136 21.07 -20.48 8.06
N THR A 137 21.91 -19.75 7.33
CA THR A 137 23.12 -20.29 6.69
C THR A 137 24.08 -20.88 7.73
N ILE A 138 24.44 -20.12 8.78
CA ILE A 138 25.32 -20.60 9.86
C ILE A 138 24.73 -21.84 10.56
N SER A 139 23.41 -21.89 10.79
CA SER A 139 22.75 -23.07 11.37
C SER A 139 22.79 -24.28 10.44
N SER A 140 22.69 -24.07 9.12
CA SER A 140 22.84 -25.11 8.10
C SER A 140 24.28 -25.63 8.02
N ASP A 141 25.26 -24.74 8.07
CA ASP A 141 26.69 -25.09 8.05
C ASP A 141 27.10 -25.87 9.30
N ILE A 142 26.61 -25.46 10.48
CA ILE A 142 26.78 -26.19 11.74
C ILE A 142 26.16 -27.59 11.64
N ARG A 143 24.94 -27.71 11.09
CA ARG A 143 24.27 -29.01 10.90
C ARG A 143 25.05 -29.91 9.94
N HIS A 144 25.46 -29.40 8.78
CA HIS A 144 26.28 -30.14 7.82
C HIS A 144 27.63 -30.59 8.43
N LEU A 145 28.25 -29.76 9.27
CA LEU A 145 29.47 -30.12 10.00
C LEU A 145 29.23 -31.19 11.07
N GLN A 146 28.08 -31.15 11.77
CA GLN A 146 27.66 -32.19 12.71
C GLN A 146 27.39 -33.51 12.00
N ASP A 147 26.62 -33.49 10.91
CA ASP A 147 26.29 -34.68 10.11
C ASP A 147 27.57 -35.34 9.53
N LYS A 148 28.49 -34.53 9.00
CA LYS A 148 29.81 -34.99 8.53
C LYS A 148 30.66 -35.59 9.67
N SER A 149 30.63 -34.98 10.86
CA SER A 149 31.36 -35.49 12.03
C SER A 149 30.78 -36.81 12.53
N MET A 150 29.46 -36.96 12.51
CA MET A 150 28.76 -38.20 12.85
C MET A 150 29.06 -39.31 11.83
N SER A 151 29.03 -38.99 10.53
CA SER A 151 29.41 -39.90 9.44
C SER A 151 30.84 -40.43 9.62
N MET A 152 31.82 -39.54 9.82
CA MET A 152 33.21 -39.93 10.04
C MET A 152 33.40 -40.75 11.33
N SER A 153 32.64 -40.46 12.39
CA SER A 153 32.64 -41.25 13.62
C SER A 153 32.15 -42.69 13.39
N ILE A 154 31.08 -42.86 12.60
CA ILE A 154 30.55 -44.16 12.20
C ILE A 154 31.57 -44.92 11.34
N GLU A 155 32.18 -44.29 10.34
CA GLU A 155 33.22 -44.90 9.50
C GLU A 155 34.42 -45.39 10.32
N LEU A 156 34.93 -44.56 11.24
CA LEU A 156 36.03 -44.91 12.12
C LEU A 156 35.66 -46.06 13.07
N ASN A 157 34.43 -46.11 13.57
CA ASN A 157 33.97 -47.20 14.43
C ASN A 157 33.80 -48.51 13.66
N ASN A 158 33.22 -48.45 12.46
CA ASN A 158 33.08 -49.60 11.56
C ASN A 158 34.46 -50.17 11.19
N LYS A 159 35.45 -49.31 10.90
CA LYS A 159 36.82 -49.72 10.65
C LYS A 159 37.44 -50.43 11.87
N LYS A 160 37.32 -49.85 13.07
CA LYS A 160 37.86 -50.43 14.31
C LYS A 160 37.24 -51.79 14.67
N GLU A 161 35.93 -51.94 14.52
CA GLU A 161 35.27 -53.24 14.77
C GLU A 161 35.67 -54.28 13.71
N THR A 162 35.81 -53.88 12.44
CA THR A 162 36.35 -54.76 11.37
C THR A 162 37.77 -55.21 11.68
N GLU A 163 38.65 -54.29 12.08
CA GLU A 163 40.05 -54.52 12.46
C GLU A 163 40.17 -55.47 13.66
N LYS A 164 39.35 -55.26 14.69
CA LYS A 164 39.23 -56.12 15.88
C LYS A 164 38.70 -57.53 15.57
N GLN A 165 37.76 -57.65 14.63
CA GLN A 165 37.31 -58.96 14.17
C GLN A 165 38.39 -59.67 13.36
N LEU A 166 39.12 -58.95 12.50
CA LEU A 166 40.25 -59.49 11.75
C LEU A 166 41.39 -59.97 12.67
N ASP A 167 41.79 -59.18 13.67
CA ASP A 167 42.77 -59.56 14.70
C ASP A 167 42.36 -60.87 15.40
N LYS A 168 41.09 -61.00 15.81
CA LYS A 168 40.55 -62.23 16.39
C LYS A 168 40.62 -63.43 15.42
N TYR A 169 40.38 -63.22 14.13
CA TYR A 169 40.52 -64.27 13.12
C TYR A 169 41.99 -64.67 12.90
N VAL A 170 42.92 -63.71 12.84
CA VAL A 170 44.37 -63.93 12.69
C VAL A 170 44.91 -64.73 13.87
N ARG A 171 44.62 -64.33 15.11
CA ARG A 171 45.00 -65.11 16.31
C ARG A 171 44.48 -66.54 16.29
N SER A 172 43.30 -66.77 15.71
CA SER A 172 42.77 -68.13 15.54
C SER A 172 43.54 -68.97 14.52
N LEU A 173 44.20 -68.35 13.53
CA LEU A 173 45.05 -69.02 12.55
C LEU A 173 46.44 -69.32 13.14
N GLU A 174 47.04 -68.38 13.86
CA GLU A 174 48.32 -68.53 14.55
C GLU A 174 48.28 -69.70 15.54
N LEU A 175 47.28 -69.72 16.43
CA LEU A 175 47.07 -70.83 17.38
C LEU A 175 46.89 -72.19 16.66
N ARG A 176 46.23 -72.22 15.49
CA ARG A 176 46.10 -73.46 14.70
C ARG A 176 47.45 -73.96 14.16
N GLN A 177 48.40 -73.07 13.86
CA GLN A 177 49.74 -73.46 13.43
C GLN A 177 50.55 -74.02 14.61
N GLU A 178 50.51 -73.37 15.78
CA GLU A 178 51.16 -73.86 17.01
C GLU A 178 50.67 -75.28 17.39
N PHE A 179 49.36 -75.54 17.32
CA PHE A 179 48.81 -76.87 17.58
C PHE A 179 49.26 -77.92 16.55
N ILE A 180 49.43 -77.54 15.27
CA ILE A 180 49.93 -78.44 14.22
C ILE A 180 51.40 -78.80 14.52
N GLU A 181 52.26 -77.82 14.76
CA GLU A 181 53.67 -78.07 15.08
C GLU A 181 53.85 -78.93 16.34
N LEU A 182 53.10 -78.63 17.40
CA LEU A 182 53.11 -79.44 18.62
C LEU A 182 52.66 -80.89 18.35
N SER A 183 51.61 -81.08 17.55
CA SER A 183 51.13 -82.43 17.20
C SER A 183 52.12 -83.23 16.35
N ALA A 184 52.86 -82.57 15.45
CA ALA A 184 53.91 -83.19 14.66
C ALA A 184 55.11 -83.58 15.53
N ASN A 185 55.54 -82.69 16.43
CA ASN A 185 56.68 -82.92 17.32
C ASN A 185 56.40 -84.04 18.32
N ILE A 186 55.17 -84.11 18.88
CA ILE A 186 54.73 -85.22 19.73
C ILE A 186 54.74 -86.56 18.97
N ASN A 187 54.27 -86.59 17.71
CA ASN A 187 54.33 -87.82 16.89
C ASN A 187 55.76 -88.27 16.61
N ILE A 188 56.67 -87.34 16.28
CA ILE A 188 58.10 -87.64 16.08
C ILE A 188 58.72 -88.22 17.36
N LEU A 189 58.43 -87.64 18.52
CA LEU A 189 58.90 -88.15 19.82
C LEU A 189 58.36 -89.56 20.11
N PHE A 190 57.08 -89.81 19.82
CA PHE A 190 56.46 -91.15 19.98
C PHE A 190 57.08 -92.20 19.06
N ILE A 191 57.41 -91.83 17.81
CA ILE A 191 58.09 -92.70 16.85
C ILE A 191 59.50 -93.04 17.35
N TYR A 192 60.27 -92.07 17.84
CA TYR A 192 61.59 -92.32 18.43
C TYR A 192 61.54 -93.24 19.66
N LEU A 193 60.54 -93.05 20.53
CA LEU A 193 60.32 -93.87 21.73
C LEU A 193 59.89 -95.33 21.42
N PHE A 194 59.38 -95.60 20.22
CA PHE A 194 58.95 -96.93 19.79
C PHE A 194 59.97 -97.66 18.89
N ILE A 195 61.05 -96.97 18.48
CA ILE A 195 62.13 -97.49 17.62
C ILE A 195 63.43 -97.74 18.42
N THR A 196 63.51 -97.26 19.66
CA THR A 196 64.66 -97.42 20.58
C THR A 196 64.41 -98.50 21.62
#